data_AF-A0A699UI99-F1
#
_entry.id   AF-A0A699UI99-F1
#
_cell.length_a   1.000
_cell.length_b   1.000
_cell.length_c   1.000
_cell.angle_alpha   90.00
_cell.angle_beta   90.00
_cell.angle_gamma   90.00
#
_symmetry.space_group_name_H-M   'P 1'
#
loop_
_entity.id
_entity.type
_entity.pdbx_description
1 polymer ?
#
loop_
_entity_poly.entity_id
_entity_poly.type
_entity_poly.pdbx_seq_one_letter_code
_entity_poly.pdbx_strand_id
1 'polypeptide(L)'
;KKVDTGFDEIKKGHINTRTQWWDGSAIYGNNSGELSQVRTFRDGKLKIAKDGLLQHDQNGLPIAGDILNNWIGVSALQALFILEHNAICDTLKKEYPDLEDEDIYRRARLVTSAVIAKIHTIDWTIELLKTDTLVAAMRI
;
A
#
# COMPACT_ATOMS: atom_id res chain seq x y z
N LYS A 1 -23.58 3.56 -4.62
CA LYS A 1 -24.94 4.11 -4.29
C LYS A 1 -24.83 5.62 -4.11
N LYS A 2 -25.85 6.40 -4.50
CA LYS A 2 -25.88 7.85 -4.23
C LYS A 2 -26.19 8.10 -2.75
N VAL A 3 -25.52 9.07 -2.15
CA VAL A 3 -25.76 9.51 -0.77
C VAL A 3 -26.07 10.99 -0.73
N ASP A 4 -26.82 11.42 0.28
CA ASP A 4 -26.99 12.84 0.57
C ASP A 4 -25.69 13.41 1.13
N THR A 5 -25.29 14.57 0.63
CA THR A 5 -24.03 15.21 1.01
C THR A 5 -24.19 16.20 2.17
N GLY A 6 -25.43 16.67 2.42
CA GLY A 6 -25.72 17.73 3.38
C GLY A 6 -25.37 19.14 2.90
N PHE A 7 -24.97 19.33 1.64
CA PHE A 7 -24.66 20.65 1.07
C PHE A 7 -25.80 21.20 0.19
N ASP A 8 -25.95 22.53 0.17
CA ASP A 8 -27.00 23.23 -0.58
C ASP A 8 -26.79 23.14 -2.11
N GLU A 9 -25.53 23.24 -2.55
CA GLU A 9 -25.17 23.25 -3.98
C GLU A 9 -25.19 21.84 -4.58
N ILE A 10 -24.36 20.93 -4.05
CA ILE A 10 -24.23 19.55 -4.54
C ILE A 10 -24.97 18.62 -3.60
N LYS A 11 -26.25 18.35 -3.85
CA LYS A 11 -27.14 17.62 -2.93
C LYS A 11 -26.88 16.11 -2.83
N LYS A 12 -26.31 15.51 -3.89
CA LYS A 12 -26.09 14.07 -3.99
C LYS A 12 -24.65 13.78 -4.39
N GLY A 13 -24.05 12.79 -3.76
CA GLY A 13 -22.66 12.37 -4.01
C GLY A 13 -22.51 10.85 -4.01
N HIS A 14 -21.26 10.41 -4.11
CA HIS A 14 -20.85 9.01 -4.08
C HIS A 14 -19.75 8.84 -3.05
N ILE A 15 -19.80 7.73 -2.29
CA ILE A 15 -18.77 7.42 -1.30
C ILE A 15 -17.63 6.67 -1.97
N ASN A 16 -16.40 7.14 -1.75
CA ASN A 16 -15.21 6.34 -1.96
C ASN A 16 -14.97 5.48 -0.69
N THR A 17 -14.94 4.16 -0.86
CA THR A 17 -14.70 3.22 0.25
C THR A 17 -13.22 2.96 0.49
N ARG A 18 -12.34 3.49 -0.38
CA ARG A 18 -10.88 3.43 -0.23
C ARG A 18 -10.35 4.76 0.28
N THR A 19 -9.15 4.72 0.86
CA THR A 19 -8.43 5.96 1.19
C THR A 19 -8.00 6.65 -0.10
N GLN A 20 -8.21 7.96 -0.18
CA GLN A 20 -7.83 8.78 -1.36
C GLN A 20 -6.38 9.25 -1.33
N TRP A 21 -5.71 9.10 -0.19
CA TRP A 21 -4.29 9.37 -0.06
C TRP A 21 -3.46 8.30 -0.76
N TRP A 22 -2.26 8.68 -1.23
CA TRP A 22 -1.29 7.70 -1.72
C TRP A 22 -0.53 7.05 -0.55
N ASP A 23 -1.25 6.25 0.23
CA ASP A 23 -0.82 5.76 1.54
C ASP A 23 -0.49 4.26 1.57
N GLY A 24 -0.49 3.62 0.40
CA GLY A 24 -0.25 2.19 0.22
C GLY A 24 -1.40 1.29 0.70
N SER A 25 -2.63 1.79 0.84
CA SER A 25 -3.80 1.00 1.31
C SER A 25 -4.04 -0.32 0.57
N ALA A 26 -3.55 -0.46 -0.68
CA ALA A 26 -3.54 -1.73 -1.40
C ALA A 26 -2.81 -2.88 -0.66
N ILE A 27 -1.82 -2.57 0.19
CA ILE A 27 -1.12 -3.56 1.05
C ILE A 27 -1.43 -3.39 2.54
N TYR A 28 -1.83 -2.18 2.98
CA TYR A 28 -2.08 -1.89 4.41
C TYR A 28 -3.55 -1.94 4.83
N GLY A 29 -4.49 -1.94 3.89
CA GLY A 29 -5.92 -1.84 4.16
C GLY A 29 -6.41 -0.40 4.24
N ASN A 30 -7.73 -0.24 4.13
CA ASN A 30 -8.44 1.04 4.11
C ASN A 30 -9.01 1.43 5.49
N ASN A 31 -8.94 0.52 6.47
CA ASN A 31 -9.38 0.75 7.85
C ASN A 31 -8.55 -0.10 8.83
N SER A 32 -8.72 0.13 10.14
CA SER A 32 -7.98 -0.57 11.19
C SER A 32 -8.25 -2.07 11.24
N GLY A 33 -9.46 -2.51 10.85
CA GLY A 33 -9.83 -3.92 10.79
C GLY A 33 -9.01 -4.65 9.73
N GLU A 34 -9.00 -4.14 8.50
CA GLU A 34 -8.17 -4.68 7.40
C GLU A 34 -6.68 -4.64 7.74
N LEU A 35 -6.21 -3.53 8.32
CA LEU A 35 -4.81 -3.40 8.75
C LEU A 35 -4.40 -4.50 9.73
N SER A 36 -5.25 -4.79 10.74
CA SER A 36 -4.94 -5.82 11.72
C SER A 36 -4.78 -7.22 11.11
N GLN A 37 -5.42 -7.48 9.97
CA GLN A 37 -5.36 -8.78 9.29
C GLN A 37 -4.03 -8.97 8.57
N VAL A 38 -3.39 -7.90 8.10
CA VAL A 38 -2.12 -7.97 7.35
C VAL A 38 -0.88 -7.86 8.25
N ARG A 39 -0.99 -7.26 9.44
CA ARG A 39 0.13 -7.10 10.40
C ARG A 39 0.54 -8.44 11.02
N THR A 40 1.85 -8.63 11.24
CA THR A 40 2.37 -9.71 12.10
C THR A 40 2.40 -9.33 13.58
N PHE A 41 2.34 -8.03 13.88
CA PHE A 41 2.60 -7.44 15.21
C PHE A 41 3.97 -7.84 15.77
N ARG A 42 4.94 -8.07 14.89
CA ARG A 42 6.34 -8.29 15.22
C ARG A 42 7.24 -7.48 14.30
N ASP A 43 8.15 -6.71 14.89
CA ASP A 43 9.15 -5.89 14.20
C ASP A 43 8.57 -4.99 13.09
N GLY A 44 7.33 -4.53 13.26
CA GLY A 44 6.62 -3.68 12.29
C GLY A 44 6.12 -4.40 11.04
N LYS A 45 6.34 -5.71 10.91
CA LYS A 45 6.20 -6.44 9.65
C LYS A 45 4.75 -6.74 9.24
N LEU A 46 4.62 -7.09 7.96
CA LEU A 46 3.43 -7.62 7.31
C LEU A 46 3.58 -9.10 6.98
N LYS A 47 2.45 -9.80 6.93
CA LYS A 47 2.36 -11.24 6.63
C LYS A 47 2.74 -11.51 5.18
N ILE A 48 3.65 -12.46 4.99
CA ILE A 48 4.05 -12.99 3.67
C ILE A 48 4.32 -14.50 3.82
N ALA A 49 4.10 -15.28 2.77
CA ALA A 49 4.42 -16.71 2.77
C ALA A 49 5.92 -16.94 2.55
N LYS A 50 6.41 -18.14 2.89
CA LYS A 50 7.85 -18.48 2.81
C LYS A 50 8.39 -18.52 1.38
N ASP A 51 7.51 -18.73 0.41
CA ASP A 51 7.81 -18.72 -1.03
C ASP A 51 7.84 -17.29 -1.62
N GLY A 52 7.61 -16.25 -0.79
CA GLY A 52 7.58 -14.86 -1.23
C GLY A 52 6.25 -14.44 -1.85
N LEU A 53 5.20 -15.27 -1.81
CA LEU A 53 3.86 -14.93 -2.27
C LEU A 53 2.95 -14.49 -1.12
N LEU A 54 1.77 -13.98 -1.46
CA LEU A 54 0.75 -13.65 -0.46
C LEU A 54 0.30 -14.91 0.29
N GLN A 55 0.12 -14.80 1.60
CA GLN A 55 -0.60 -15.82 2.36
C GLN A 55 -2.06 -15.85 1.90
N HIS A 56 -2.71 -17.00 2.03
CA HIS A 56 -4.13 -17.14 1.74
C HIS A 56 -4.87 -17.60 2.99
N ASP A 57 -6.10 -17.12 3.17
CA ASP A 57 -6.97 -17.55 4.24
C ASP A 57 -7.55 -18.96 3.98
N GLN A 58 -8.38 -19.45 4.90
CA GLN A 58 -9.04 -20.75 4.80
C GLN A 58 -9.99 -20.90 3.59
N ASN A 59 -10.41 -19.78 2.98
CA ASN A 59 -11.26 -19.76 1.79
C ASN A 59 -10.45 -19.60 0.49
N GLY A 60 -9.11 -19.56 0.59
CA GLY A 60 -8.24 -19.33 -0.55
C GLY A 60 -8.20 -17.87 -1.02
N LEU A 61 -8.59 -16.91 -0.18
CA LEU A 61 -8.47 -15.48 -0.48
C LEU A 61 -7.08 -14.97 -0.05
N PRO A 62 -6.39 -14.18 -0.90
CA PRO A 62 -5.09 -13.62 -0.54
C PRO A 62 -5.22 -12.65 0.64
N ILE A 63 -4.22 -12.63 1.52
CA ILE A 63 -4.15 -11.72 2.66
C ILE A 63 -3.29 -10.52 2.26
N ALA A 64 -3.95 -9.41 1.95
CA ALA A 64 -3.36 -8.11 1.64
C ALA A 64 -4.34 -6.99 2.00
N GLY A 65 -3.97 -5.74 1.76
CA GLY A 65 -4.77 -4.57 2.12
C GLY A 65 -6.10 -4.47 1.37
N ASP A 66 -6.06 -4.53 0.03
CA ASP A 66 -7.25 -4.54 -0.81
C ASP A 66 -7.14 -5.62 -1.88
N ILE A 67 -8.11 -6.54 -1.90
CA ILE A 67 -8.12 -7.72 -2.77
C ILE A 67 -9.37 -7.80 -3.65
N LEU A 68 -10.19 -6.74 -3.70
CA LEU A 68 -11.45 -6.75 -4.43
C LEU A 68 -11.20 -6.79 -5.94
N ASN A 69 -11.78 -7.78 -6.63
CA ASN A 69 -11.61 -8.00 -8.08
C ASN A 69 -10.13 -8.11 -8.51
N ASN A 70 -9.33 -8.77 -7.68
CA ASN A 70 -7.88 -8.90 -7.88
C ASN A 70 -7.51 -10.02 -8.89
N TRP A 71 -6.28 -10.01 -9.36
CA TRP A 71 -5.69 -11.07 -10.20
C TRP A 71 -4.20 -11.28 -9.87
N ILE A 72 -3.58 -12.29 -10.48
CA ILE A 72 -2.23 -12.72 -10.14
C ILE A 72 -1.17 -11.62 -10.31
N GLY A 73 -1.30 -10.75 -11.32
CA GLY A 73 -0.32 -9.68 -11.56
C GLY A 73 -0.29 -8.64 -10.44
N VAL A 74 -1.46 -8.25 -9.93
CA VAL A 74 -1.55 -7.33 -8.78
C VAL A 74 -1.15 -8.03 -7.49
N SER A 75 -1.48 -9.31 -7.32
CA SER A 75 -1.03 -10.10 -6.15
C SER A 75 0.49 -10.19 -6.08
N ALA A 76 1.18 -10.33 -7.23
CA ALA A 76 2.63 -10.32 -7.29
C ALA A 76 3.23 -8.98 -6.86
N LEU A 77 2.64 -7.85 -7.30
CA LEU A 77 3.08 -6.52 -6.88
C LEU A 77 2.81 -6.27 -5.39
N GLN A 78 1.68 -6.73 -4.86
CA GLN A 78 1.38 -6.65 -3.43
C GLN A 78 2.42 -7.42 -2.61
N ALA A 79 2.75 -8.65 -3.01
CA ALA A 79 3.80 -9.44 -2.38
C ALA A 79 5.16 -8.74 -2.43
N LEU A 80 5.52 -8.18 -3.59
CA LEU A 80 6.77 -7.44 -3.77
C LEU A 80 6.88 -6.23 -2.82
N PHE A 81 5.84 -5.40 -2.73
CA PHE A 81 5.87 -4.25 -1.82
C PHE A 81 5.72 -4.61 -0.34
N ILE A 82 5.15 -5.78 -0.01
CA ILE A 82 5.21 -6.33 1.35
C ILE A 82 6.65 -6.75 1.70
N LEU A 83 7.36 -7.37 0.77
CA LEU A 83 8.77 -7.73 0.96
C LEU A 83 9.63 -6.47 1.12
N GLU A 84 9.40 -5.43 0.31
CA GLU A 84 10.06 -4.13 0.45
C GLU A 84 9.79 -3.50 1.82
N HIS A 85 8.53 -3.46 2.25
CA HIS A 85 8.16 -2.98 3.58
C HIS A 85 8.91 -3.74 4.69
N ASN A 86 8.94 -5.07 4.61
CA ASN A 86 9.62 -5.90 5.61
C ASN A 86 11.14 -5.70 5.60
N ALA A 87 11.76 -5.45 4.44
CA ALA A 87 13.18 -5.11 4.33
C ALA A 87 13.50 -3.74 4.96
N ILE A 88 12.60 -2.76 4.80
CA ILE A 88 12.71 -1.47 5.48
C ILE A 88 12.57 -1.65 6.99
N CYS A 89 11.62 -2.48 7.46
CA CYS A 89 11.49 -2.81 8.88
C CYS A 89 12.79 -3.42 9.45
N ASP A 90 13.40 -4.36 8.74
CA ASP A 90 14.68 -4.98 9.15
C ASP A 90 15.81 -3.94 9.26
N THR A 91 15.89 -3.03 8.28
CA THR A 91 16.85 -1.93 8.31
C THR A 91 16.61 -1.00 9.50
N LEU A 92 15.37 -0.61 9.74
CA LEU A 92 15.01 0.25 10.87
C LEU A 92 15.29 -0.39 12.22
N LYS A 93 14.97 -1.68 12.40
CA LYS A 93 15.24 -2.41 13.65
C LYS A 93 16.74 -2.54 13.91
N LYS A 94 17.54 -2.72 12.86
CA LYS A 94 19.00 -2.79 12.95
C LYS A 94 19.61 -1.46 13.39
N GLU A 95 19.21 -0.36 12.76
CA GLU A 95 19.78 0.97 13.04
C GLU A 95 19.20 1.60 14.33
N TYR A 96 17.97 1.23 14.71
CA TYR A 96 17.28 1.71 15.90
C TYR A 96 16.69 0.55 16.71
N PRO A 97 17.52 -0.20 17.47
CA PRO A 97 17.09 -1.40 18.19
C PRO A 97 15.97 -1.17 19.22
N ASP A 98 15.88 0.03 19.78
CA ASP A 98 14.90 0.40 20.80
C ASP A 98 13.49 0.68 20.24
N LEU A 99 13.32 0.71 18.92
CA LEU A 99 11.99 0.91 18.34
C LEU A 99 11.13 -0.34 18.51
N GLU A 100 9.91 -0.10 18.97
CA GLU A 100 8.87 -1.11 19.11
C GLU A 100 8.13 -1.35 17.78
N ASP A 101 7.33 -2.41 17.73
CA ASP A 101 6.60 -2.85 16.54
C ASP A 101 5.85 -1.72 15.81
N GLU A 102 5.07 -0.94 16.56
CA GLU A 102 4.21 0.11 15.99
C GLU A 102 5.03 1.28 15.44
N ASP A 103 6.14 1.65 16.09
CA ASP A 103 7.03 2.71 15.63
C ASP A 103 7.70 2.33 14.31
N ILE A 104 8.15 1.07 14.20
CA ILE A 104 8.77 0.54 12.99
C ILE A 104 7.74 0.48 11.86
N TYR A 105 6.56 -0.08 12.13
CA TYR A 105 5.48 -0.17 11.14
C TYR A 105 5.12 1.20 10.56
N ARG A 106 4.92 2.22 11.41
CA ARG A 106 4.56 3.58 10.96
C ARG A 106 5.62 4.17 10.05
N ARG A 107 6.89 4.03 10.41
CA ARG A 107 8.02 4.53 9.60
C ARG A 107 8.15 3.77 8.29
N ALA A 108 8.10 2.43 8.34
CA ALA A 108 8.19 1.60 7.14
C ALA A 108 7.01 1.84 6.19
N ARG A 109 5.80 2.08 6.70
CA ARG A 109 4.64 2.47 5.89
C ARG A 109 4.87 3.77 5.14
N LEU A 110 5.35 4.81 5.81
CA LEU A 110 5.66 6.10 5.19
C LEU A 110 6.70 5.96 4.07
N VAL A 111 7.78 5.22 4.33
CA VAL A 111 8.85 5.01 3.33
C VAL A 111 8.31 4.23 2.13
N THR A 112 7.62 3.11 2.37
CA THR A 112 7.10 2.25 1.30
C THR A 112 6.05 2.98 0.45
N SER A 113 5.14 3.74 1.06
CA SER A 113 4.14 4.50 0.30
C SER A 113 4.78 5.58 -0.56
N ALA A 114 5.82 6.25 -0.05
CA ALA A 114 6.61 7.21 -0.82
C ALA A 114 7.40 6.54 -1.96
N VAL A 115 7.92 5.32 -1.75
CA VAL A 115 8.59 4.53 -2.80
C VAL A 115 7.60 4.20 -3.93
N ILE A 116 6.40 3.72 -3.60
CA ILE A 116 5.35 3.45 -4.60
C ILE A 116 5.03 4.73 -5.39
N ALA A 117 4.84 5.85 -4.68
CA ALA A 117 4.55 7.14 -5.30
C ALA A 117 5.66 7.56 -6.26
N LYS A 118 6.91 7.49 -5.82
CA LYS A 118 8.08 7.84 -6.63
C LYS A 118 8.17 6.98 -7.88
N ILE A 119 8.07 5.66 -7.78
CA ILE A 119 8.13 4.74 -8.93
C ILE A 119 7.03 5.10 -9.94
N HIS A 120 5.79 5.27 -9.48
CA HIS A 120 4.70 5.58 -10.38
C HIS A 120 4.89 6.95 -11.08
N THR A 121 5.39 7.96 -10.38
CA THR A 121 5.64 9.30 -10.92
C THR A 121 6.78 9.31 -11.94
N ILE A 122 7.97 8.85 -11.57
CA ILE A 122 9.20 9.07 -12.37
C ILE A 122 9.66 7.88 -13.21
N ASP A 123 8.91 6.78 -13.18
CA ASP A 123 9.19 5.57 -13.96
C ASP A 123 7.95 5.18 -14.78
N TRP A 124 6.88 4.72 -14.11
CA TRP A 124 5.69 4.24 -14.81
C TRP A 124 5.02 5.30 -15.71
N THR A 125 4.82 6.52 -15.20
CA THR A 125 4.16 7.60 -15.96
C THR A 125 4.99 8.04 -17.17
N ILE A 126 6.31 7.95 -17.08
CA ILE A 126 7.21 8.29 -18.19
C ILE A 126 7.07 7.29 -19.33
N GLU A 127 6.99 6.00 -19.00
CA GLU A 127 6.77 4.95 -20.00
C GLU A 127 5.37 5.02 -20.61
N LEU A 128 4.36 5.42 -19.83
CA LEU A 128 3.01 5.66 -20.33
C LEU A 128 2.96 6.85 -21.30
N LEU A 129 3.61 7.96 -20.95
CA LEU A 129 3.58 9.23 -21.69
C LEU A 129 4.94 9.51 -22.34
N LYS A 130 5.33 8.61 -23.25
CA LYS A 130 6.68 8.50 -23.82
C LYS A 130 7.11 9.67 -24.73
N THR A 131 7.29 10.85 -24.14
CA THR A 131 7.75 12.08 -24.80
C THR A 131 8.82 12.76 -23.96
N ASP A 132 9.78 13.44 -24.59
CA ASP A 132 10.86 14.14 -23.88
C ASP A 132 10.32 15.20 -22.91
N THR A 133 9.25 15.90 -23.30
CA THR A 133 8.57 16.88 -22.45
C THR A 133 8.07 16.26 -21.14
N LEU A 134 7.43 15.09 -21.21
CA LEU A 134 6.90 14.44 -20.01
C LEU A 134 8.00 13.76 -19.19
N VAL A 135 9.07 13.28 -19.82
CA VAL A 135 10.27 12.83 -19.10
C VAL A 135 10.82 13.94 -18.21
N ALA A 136 10.96 15.15 -18.75
CA ALA A 136 11.43 16.31 -17.99
C ALA A 136 10.40 16.73 -16.91
N ALA A 137 9.13 16.84 -17.27
CA ALA A 137 8.08 17.33 -16.37
C ALA A 137 7.89 16.46 -15.12
N MET A 138 8.06 15.13 -15.23
CA MET A 138 7.88 14.23 -14.10
C MET A 138 9.10 14.15 -13.17
N ARG A 139 10.29 14.56 -13.62
CA ARG A 139 11.55 14.42 -12.87
C ARG A 139 12.03 15.68 -12.15
N ILE A 140 11.39 16.83 -12.40
CA ILE A 140 11.68 18.13 -11.79
C ILE A 140 10.74 18.33 -10.61
#